data_AF-A0A7S2YZU6-F1
#
_entry.id   AF-A0A7S2YZU6-F1
#
_cell.length_a   1.000
_cell.length_b   1.000
_cell.length_c   1.000
_cell.angle_alpha   90.00
_cell.angle_beta   90.00
_cell.angle_gamma   90.00
#
_symmetry.space_group_name_H-M   'P 1'
#
loop_
_entity.id
_entity.type
_entity.pdbx_description
1 polymer ?
#
loop_
_entity_poly.entity_id
_entity_poly.type
_entity_poly.pdbx_seq_one_letter_code
_entity_poly.pdbx_strand_id
1 'polypeptide(L)'
;LLIILLLTMTTNSQGIESSGSGHDRILDISVPLSSDLPTWHRPPGSLMPISVLATAGVHSSASSTSFMHFHSHTGTHVDAFKHFVPDNSQFCVSSSSSALSHRSCRDGDDLLALPLHILNGPVHIVNVPDDVKSISAKWLDRAFPSREMTPRRILFR
;
A
#
# COMPACT_ATOMS: atom_id res chain seq x y z
N LEU A 1 0.46 -5.86 -11.59
CA LEU A 1 1.22 -4.66 -11.16
C LEU A 1 1.62 -4.89 -9.71
N LEU A 2 2.88 -5.22 -9.44
CA LEU A 2 3.40 -5.34 -8.07
C LEU A 2 3.78 -3.93 -7.62
N ILE A 3 3.00 -3.34 -6.71
CA ILE A 3 3.33 -2.03 -6.14
C ILE A 3 4.26 -2.28 -4.97
N ILE A 4 5.56 -2.07 -5.19
CA ILE A 4 6.56 -2.02 -4.11
C ILE A 4 6.41 -0.64 -3.47
N LEU A 5 5.95 -0.57 -2.23
CA LEU A 5 5.85 0.69 -1.49
C LEU A 5 7.25 1.05 -0.97
N LEU A 6 7.95 1.92 -1.70
CA LEU A 6 9.27 2.43 -1.33
C LEU A 6 9.10 3.66 -0.44
N LEU A 7 9.66 3.62 0.77
CA LEU A 7 9.84 4.82 1.60
C LEU A 7 11.23 5.40 1.37
N THR A 8 11.27 6.61 0.80
CA THR A 8 12.47 7.45 0.81
C THR A 8 12.38 8.42 1.98
N MET A 9 13.36 8.37 2.88
CA MET A 9 13.48 9.33 3.97
C MET A 9 14.45 10.41 3.54
N THR A 10 13.95 11.59 3.18
CA THR A 10 14.80 12.78 3.06
C THR A 10 14.92 13.41 4.44
N THR A 11 16.12 13.45 4.99
CA THR A 11 16.36 14.27 6.18
C THR A 11 16.33 15.74 5.74
N ASN A 12 15.55 16.57 6.44
CA ASN A 12 15.43 18.00 6.16
C ASN A 12 16.81 18.68 6.14
N SER A 13 17.36 18.89 4.95
CA SER A 13 18.32 19.95 4.67
C SER A 13 17.83 20.69 3.43
N GLN A 14 17.61 21.99 3.62
CA GLN A 14 17.28 22.99 2.62
C GLN A 14 17.98 22.76 1.26
N GLY A 15 17.24 22.93 0.16
CA GLY A 15 17.82 23.18 -1.16
C GLY A 15 17.81 21.98 -2.11
N ILE A 16 17.26 22.22 -3.30
CA ILE A 16 17.41 21.38 -4.49
C ILE A 16 18.87 21.43 -4.96
N GLU A 17 19.35 20.29 -5.46
CA GLU A 17 20.67 19.92 -6.01
C GLU A 17 21.72 19.38 -5.01
N SER A 18 21.99 18.07 -5.05
CA SER A 18 23.31 17.59 -5.48
C SER A 18 23.33 16.10 -5.85
N SER A 19 23.99 15.85 -6.97
CA SER A 19 24.71 14.62 -7.27
C SER A 19 25.71 14.31 -6.13
N GLY A 20 25.67 13.09 -5.61
CA GLY A 20 26.81 12.44 -4.94
C GLY A 20 27.37 13.11 -3.68
N SER A 21 26.62 13.10 -2.58
CA SER A 21 27.16 13.02 -1.21
C SER A 21 26.07 12.49 -0.26
N GLY A 22 26.37 11.49 0.60
CA GLY A 22 25.37 10.71 1.37
C GLY A 22 24.42 11.54 2.24
N HIS A 23 23.21 11.11 2.60
CA HIS A 23 22.77 9.75 2.95
C HIS A 23 21.24 9.56 2.79
N ASP A 24 20.71 9.54 1.57
CA ASP A 24 19.34 9.03 1.38
C ASP A 24 19.37 7.50 1.53
N ARG A 25 18.66 7.00 2.55
CA ARG A 25 18.50 5.55 2.76
C ARG A 25 17.14 5.10 2.24
N ILE A 26 17.15 4.04 1.44
CA ILE A 26 15.96 3.30 1.07
C ILE A 26 15.73 2.26 2.17
N LEU A 27 14.58 2.33 2.81
CA LEU A 27 14.15 1.35 3.81
C LEU A 27 13.07 0.47 3.20
N ASP A 28 13.30 -0.84 3.19
CA ASP A 28 12.26 -1.81 2.83
C ASP A 28 11.33 -2.02 4.03
N ILE A 29 10.04 -1.75 3.82
CA ILE A 29 8.96 -1.96 4.80
C ILE A 29 8.03 -3.11 4.39
N SER A 30 8.46 -3.89 3.40
CA SER A 30 7.69 -5.02 2.88
C SER A 30 7.93 -6.27 3.73
N VAL A 31 6.88 -7.05 3.97
CA VAL A 31 7.03 -8.42 4.45
C VAL A 31 7.19 -9.37 3.26
N PRO A 32 8.05 -10.40 3.33
CA PRO A 32 8.19 -11.39 2.25
C PRO A 32 6.87 -12.12 1.98
N LEU A 33 6.53 -12.31 0.70
CA LEU A 33 5.39 -13.14 0.33
C LEU A 33 5.76 -14.63 0.48
N SER A 34 4.91 -15.37 1.19
CA SER A 34 5.03 -16.82 1.42
C SER A 34 3.64 -17.42 1.58
N SER A 35 3.47 -18.72 1.32
CA SER A 35 2.22 -19.46 1.62
C SER A 35 1.88 -19.53 3.11
N ASP A 36 2.87 -19.27 3.97
CA ASP A 36 2.75 -19.32 5.43
C ASP A 36 2.41 -17.95 6.03
N LEU A 37 2.31 -16.91 5.20
CA LEU A 37 2.00 -15.57 5.65
C LEU A 37 0.63 -15.55 6.35
N PRO A 38 0.53 -14.93 7.54
CA PRO A 38 -0.77 -14.64 8.14
C PRO A 38 -1.60 -13.74 7.22
N THR A 39 -2.88 -14.08 7.01
CA THR A 39 -3.80 -13.29 6.18
C THR A 39 -5.10 -13.04 6.94
N TRP A 40 -5.58 -11.80 6.88
CA TRP A 40 -6.88 -11.42 7.44
C TRP A 40 -8.00 -12.09 6.65
N HIS A 41 -8.79 -12.95 7.31
CA HIS A 41 -9.69 -13.92 6.69
C HIS A 41 -9.00 -14.74 5.59
N ARG A 42 -8.76 -16.03 5.83
CA ARG A 42 -8.12 -16.93 4.85
C ARG A 42 -9.18 -17.77 4.13
N PRO A 43 -9.91 -17.24 3.12
CA PRO A 43 -10.81 -18.08 2.36
C PRO A 43 -10.02 -19.21 1.67
N PRO A 44 -10.64 -20.37 1.42
CA PRO A 44 -9.97 -21.47 0.74
C PRO A 44 -9.35 -21.00 -0.59
N GLY A 45 -8.07 -21.31 -0.78
CA GLY A 45 -7.32 -20.93 -1.99
C GLY A 45 -6.78 -19.51 -2.00
N SER A 46 -6.87 -18.76 -0.89
CA SER A 46 -6.50 -17.34 -0.89
C SER A 46 -5.03 -17.01 -0.95
N LEU A 47 -4.22 -17.97 -0.54
CA LEU A 47 -2.77 -17.89 -0.54
C LEU A 47 -2.25 -19.29 -0.86
N MET A 48 -1.98 -19.53 -2.14
CA MET A 48 -1.49 -20.83 -2.61
C MET A 48 0.04 -20.85 -2.59
N PRO A 49 0.65 -22.03 -2.38
CA PRO A 49 2.08 -22.21 -2.58
C PRO A 49 2.53 -21.70 -3.96
N ILE A 50 3.73 -21.12 -4.00
CA ILE A 50 4.34 -20.67 -5.25
C ILE A 50 4.63 -21.91 -6.09
N SER A 51 4.02 -21.99 -7.27
CA SER A 51 4.25 -23.10 -8.19
C SER A 51 5.45 -22.78 -9.07
N VAL A 52 6.56 -23.49 -8.90
CA VAL A 52 7.73 -23.36 -9.77
C VAL A 52 7.42 -24.03 -11.11
N LEU A 53 7.39 -23.25 -12.19
CA LEU A 53 7.10 -23.72 -13.54
C LEU A 53 8.37 -24.11 -14.30
N ALA A 54 9.45 -23.37 -14.07
CA ALA A 54 10.76 -23.63 -14.66
C ALA A 54 11.86 -23.16 -13.69
N THR A 55 13.03 -23.78 -13.77
CA THR A 55 14.22 -23.36 -13.02
C THR A 55 15.36 -23.20 -14.01
N ALA A 56 16.00 -22.03 -14.01
CA ALA A 56 17.12 -21.75 -14.90
C ALA A 56 18.20 -22.84 -14.78
N GLY A 57 18.68 -23.35 -15.93
CA GLY A 57 19.68 -24.41 -15.99
C GLY A 57 19.12 -25.84 -15.82
N VAL A 58 17.82 -25.99 -15.51
CA VAL A 58 17.15 -27.30 -15.45
C VAL A 58 16.36 -27.54 -16.75
N HIS A 59 16.52 -28.72 -17.35
CA HIS A 59 15.87 -29.10 -18.62
C HIS A 59 15.99 -28.02 -19.72
N SER A 60 17.18 -27.42 -19.88
CA SER A 60 17.46 -26.33 -20.83
C SER A 60 16.63 -25.04 -20.65
N SER A 61 16.00 -24.85 -19.49
CA SER A 61 15.27 -23.61 -19.21
C SER A 61 16.24 -22.44 -19.07
N ALA A 62 16.03 -21.38 -19.84
CA ALA A 62 16.87 -20.18 -19.82
C ALA A 62 16.57 -19.26 -18.62
N SER A 63 15.46 -19.47 -17.92
CA SER A 63 15.03 -18.66 -16.78
C SER A 63 14.27 -19.47 -15.75
N SER A 64 14.26 -18.98 -14.51
CA SER A 64 13.37 -19.48 -13.46
C SER A 64 12.05 -18.74 -13.56
N THR A 65 10.94 -19.48 -13.63
CA THR A 65 9.59 -18.92 -13.72
C THR A 65 8.71 -19.60 -12.68
N SER A 66 7.89 -18.81 -12.00
CA SER A 66 6.93 -19.32 -11.02
C SER A 66 5.57 -18.67 -11.22
N PHE A 67 4.51 -19.38 -10.83
CA PHE A 67 3.16 -18.86 -10.73
C PHE A 67 2.85 -18.52 -9.28
N MET A 68 2.23 -17.36 -9.06
CA MET A 68 1.82 -16.88 -7.74
C MET A 68 0.32 -16.57 -7.78
N HIS A 69 -0.41 -17.02 -6.76
CA HIS A 69 -1.83 -16.75 -6.60
C HIS A 69 -2.11 -16.27 -5.17
N PHE A 70 -2.52 -15.02 -5.05
CA PHE A 70 -2.83 -14.37 -3.78
C PHE A 70 -3.93 -13.30 -3.98
N HIS A 71 -4.60 -12.93 -2.89
CA HIS A 71 -5.63 -11.88 -2.88
C HIS A 71 -5.01 -10.49 -2.83
N SER A 72 -5.73 -9.45 -3.28
CA SER A 72 -5.27 -8.05 -3.25
C SER A 72 -4.86 -7.54 -1.86
N HIS A 73 -5.36 -8.17 -0.80
CA HIS A 73 -5.10 -7.83 0.61
C HIS A 73 -4.12 -8.81 1.28
N THR A 74 -3.13 -9.30 0.54
CA THR A 74 -2.10 -10.23 1.04
C THR A 74 -0.82 -9.48 1.37
N GLY A 75 -0.30 -9.65 2.59
CA GLY A 75 0.98 -9.07 3.02
C GLY A 75 1.00 -7.56 3.06
N THR A 76 2.15 -6.94 2.80
CA THR A 76 2.24 -5.49 2.65
C THR A 76 1.53 -5.08 1.36
N HIS A 77 0.38 -4.41 1.49
CA HIS A 77 -0.49 -4.06 0.36
C HIS A 77 -1.02 -2.62 0.50
N VAL A 78 -1.77 -2.18 -0.52
CA VAL A 78 -2.40 -0.86 -0.58
C VAL A 78 -3.91 -1.02 -0.75
N ASP A 79 -4.68 -0.44 0.16
CA ASP A 79 -6.12 -0.34 0.04
C ASP A 79 -6.49 0.94 -0.74
N ALA A 80 -7.16 0.77 -1.88
CA ALA A 80 -7.73 1.89 -2.63
C ALA A 80 -9.03 2.39 -1.96
N PHE A 81 -9.50 3.60 -2.29
CA PHE A 81 -10.73 4.15 -1.71
C PHE A 81 -11.94 3.22 -1.89
N LYS A 82 -12.04 2.55 -3.04
CA LYS A 82 -13.10 1.56 -3.34
C LYS A 82 -13.06 0.32 -2.43
N HIS A 83 -12.00 0.09 -1.66
CA HIS A 83 -11.90 -1.06 -0.75
C HIS A 83 -13.01 -1.06 0.31
N PHE A 84 -13.40 0.12 0.80
CA PHE A 84 -14.54 0.28 1.70
C PHE A 84 -15.72 0.88 0.95
N VAL A 85 -16.87 0.23 1.06
CA VAL A 85 -18.15 0.80 0.64
C VAL A 85 -18.70 1.54 1.87
N PRO A 86 -18.73 2.88 1.90
CA PRO A 86 -19.50 3.58 2.91
C PRO A 86 -20.92 3.01 2.97
N ASP A 87 -21.46 2.95 4.18
CA ASP A 87 -22.70 2.32 4.63
C ASP A 87 -23.92 2.69 3.74
N ASN A 88 -23.77 3.76 2.94
CA ASN A 88 -24.80 4.40 2.11
C ASN A 88 -24.34 4.68 0.66
N SER A 89 -23.15 4.21 0.23
CA SER A 89 -22.66 4.42 -1.14
C SER A 89 -23.05 3.24 -2.02
N GLN A 90 -24.02 3.46 -2.89
CA GLN A 90 -24.35 2.58 -4.00
C GLN A 90 -23.08 2.21 -4.77
N PHE A 91 -22.93 0.91 -5.06
CA PHE A 91 -21.80 0.34 -5.78
C PHE A 91 -21.43 1.21 -6.99
N CYS A 92 -20.21 1.72 -6.98
CA CYS A 92 -19.60 2.40 -8.12
C CYS A 92 -19.29 1.36 -9.21
N VAL A 93 -20.32 0.93 -9.95
CA VAL A 93 -20.16 0.12 -11.17
C VAL A 93 -19.73 1.11 -12.24
N SER A 94 -18.63 0.84 -12.93
CA SER A 94 -18.40 1.40 -14.26
C SER A 94 -19.37 0.71 -15.24
N SER A 95 -20.67 0.95 -15.11
CA SER A 95 -21.67 0.41 -16.04
C SER A 95 -21.83 1.35 -17.21
N SER A 96 -21.30 0.93 -18.36
CA SER A 96 -21.76 1.36 -19.68
C SER A 96 -23.17 0.81 -19.95
N SER A 97 -24.18 1.19 -19.15
CA SER A 97 -25.60 1.00 -19.50
C SER A 97 -26.55 1.73 -18.55
N SER A 98 -27.16 2.79 -19.10
CA SER A 98 -28.47 3.37 -18.81
C SER A 98 -28.97 3.55 -17.36
N ALA A 99 -29.02 4.84 -16.97
CA ALA A 99 -30.18 5.52 -16.38
C ALA A 99 -30.82 4.93 -15.11
N LEU A 100 -30.16 5.15 -13.97
CA LEU A 100 -30.73 5.44 -12.64
C LEU A 100 -29.59 6.10 -11.85
N SER A 101 -29.87 7.17 -11.11
CA SER A 101 -28.90 8.15 -10.56
C SER A 101 -27.56 7.58 -10.07
N HIS A 102 -26.62 7.34 -10.99
CA HIS A 102 -25.26 6.97 -10.68
C HIS A 102 -24.53 8.25 -10.28
N ARG A 103 -24.21 8.40 -8.98
CA ARG A 103 -23.10 9.28 -8.61
C ARG A 103 -21.87 8.69 -9.31
N SER A 104 -21.29 9.44 -10.24
CA SER A 104 -20.05 9.08 -10.92
C SER A 104 -19.01 8.68 -9.88
N CYS A 105 -18.39 7.52 -10.06
CA CYS A 105 -17.13 7.19 -9.38
C CYS A 105 -16.23 8.42 -9.48
N ARG A 106 -15.61 8.85 -8.38
CA ARG A 106 -14.63 9.92 -8.46
C ARG A 106 -13.39 9.33 -9.14
N ASP A 107 -12.75 10.13 -10.00
CA ASP A 107 -11.45 9.76 -10.54
C ASP A 107 -10.48 9.47 -9.39
N GLY A 108 -9.82 8.32 -9.42
CA GLY A 108 -8.91 7.87 -8.35
C GLY A 108 -9.51 6.96 -7.29
N ASP A 109 -10.76 6.51 -7.41
CA ASP A 109 -11.36 5.60 -6.43
C ASP A 109 -10.77 4.17 -6.48
N ASP A 110 -10.30 3.74 -7.66
CA ASP A 110 -9.65 2.44 -7.88
C ASP A 110 -8.12 2.56 -7.95
N LEU A 111 -7.41 1.50 -7.59
CA LEU A 111 -5.94 1.45 -7.58
C LEU A 111 -5.34 1.81 -8.94
N LEU A 112 -5.99 1.37 -10.03
CA LEU A 112 -5.54 1.65 -11.41
C LEU A 112 -5.81 3.10 -11.84
N ALA A 113 -6.69 3.81 -11.14
CA ALA A 113 -7.03 5.21 -11.41
C ALA A 113 -6.34 6.19 -10.44
N LEU A 114 -5.64 5.70 -9.40
CA LEU A 114 -4.98 6.55 -8.41
C LEU A 114 -3.88 7.41 -9.07
N PRO A 115 -3.87 8.73 -8.86
CA PRO A 115 -2.77 9.57 -9.31
C PRO A 115 -1.44 9.14 -8.68
N LEU A 116 -0.38 8.97 -9.49
CA LEU A 116 0.92 8.48 -9.02
C LEU A 116 1.56 9.33 -7.90
N HIS A 117 1.24 10.62 -7.85
CA HIS A 117 1.71 11.52 -6.80
C HIS A 117 1.12 11.20 -5.41
N ILE A 118 0.06 10.40 -5.34
CA ILE A 118 -0.50 9.90 -4.07
C ILE A 118 0.35 8.73 -3.52
N LEU A 119 1.03 7.98 -4.39
CA LEU A 119 1.88 6.84 -3.99
C LEU A 119 3.26 7.28 -3.49
N ASN A 120 3.65 8.53 -3.74
CA ASN A 120 4.96 9.07 -3.37
C ASN A 120 4.78 10.32 -2.48
N GLY A 121 5.64 10.52 -1.49
CA GLY A 121 5.61 11.75 -0.69
C GLY A 121 6.07 11.55 0.75
N PRO A 122 6.13 12.63 1.53
CA PRO A 122 6.58 12.58 2.92
C PRO A 122 5.64 11.73 3.76
N VAL A 123 6.22 10.97 4.70
CA VAL A 123 5.51 10.22 5.72
C VAL A 123 5.94 10.69 7.10
N HIS A 124 5.00 10.79 8.02
CA HIS A 124 5.28 11.07 9.43
C HIS A 124 5.16 9.79 10.22
N ILE A 125 6.19 9.47 11.01
CA ILE A 125 6.20 8.27 11.86
C ILE A 125 5.70 8.67 13.24
N VAL A 126 4.66 8.00 13.70
CA VAL A 126 4.15 8.11 15.07
C VAL A 126 4.50 6.82 15.79
N ASN A 127 5.42 6.90 16.76
CA ASN A 127 5.76 5.76 17.61
C ASN A 127 4.65 5.58 18.66
N VAL A 128 3.97 4.45 18.62
CA VAL A 128 2.88 4.06 19.52
C VAL A 128 3.42 2.98 20.45
N PRO A 129 3.39 3.17 21.78
CA PRO A 129 3.84 2.14 22.72
C PRO A 129 3.08 0.81 22.56
N ASP A 130 3.77 -0.32 22.72
CA ASP A 130 3.23 -1.67 22.52
C ASP A 130 2.01 -2.00 23.40
N ASP A 131 1.87 -1.33 24.55
CA ASP A 131 0.76 -1.51 25.48
C ASP A 131 -0.51 -0.73 25.08
N VAL A 132 -0.42 0.15 24.09
CA VAL A 132 -1.56 0.93 23.59
C VAL A 132 -2.44 0.07 22.70
N LYS A 133 -3.67 -0.18 23.16
CA LYS A 133 -4.66 -0.97 22.42
C LYS A 133 -5.45 -0.20 21.36
N SER A 134 -5.45 1.13 21.41
CA SER A 134 -6.24 1.97 20.50
C SER A 134 -5.61 3.35 20.31
N ILE A 135 -5.48 3.75 19.04
CA ILE A 135 -5.03 5.09 18.65
C ILE A 135 -6.27 6.00 18.57
N SER A 136 -6.41 6.90 19.53
CA SER A 136 -7.54 7.85 19.60
C SER A 136 -7.18 9.21 19.00
N ALA A 137 -8.17 10.08 18.77
CA ALA A 137 -7.93 11.47 18.37
C ALA A 137 -6.93 12.21 19.30
N LYS A 138 -7.00 11.95 20.62
CA LYS A 138 -6.06 12.54 21.59
C LYS A 138 -4.60 12.15 21.35
N TRP A 139 -4.35 10.98 20.74
CA TRP A 139 -3.00 10.58 20.34
C TRP A 139 -2.50 11.42 19.16
N LEU A 140 -3.36 11.67 18.18
CA LEU A 140 -3.05 12.51 17.04
C LEU A 140 -2.85 13.97 17.45
N ASP A 141 -3.68 14.50 18.35
CA ASP A 141 -3.55 15.88 18.84
C ASP A 141 -2.21 16.11 19.57
N ARG A 142 -1.72 15.11 20.30
CA ARG A 142 -0.39 15.17 20.94
C ARG A 142 0.74 15.07 19.94
N ALA A 143 0.61 14.22 18.93
CA ALA A 143 1.63 14.02 17.90
C ALA A 143 1.70 15.21 16.93
N PHE A 144 0.57 15.89 16.69
CA PHE A 144 0.41 16.97 15.71
C PHE A 144 -0.40 18.13 16.31
N PRO A 145 0.17 18.90 17.26
CA PRO A 145 -0.55 19.95 17.98
C PRO A 145 -0.93 21.17 17.11
N SER A 146 -0.31 21.35 15.93
CA SER A 146 -0.67 22.37 14.94
C SER A 146 -1.26 21.74 13.69
N ARG A 147 -2.43 22.25 13.24
CA ARG A 147 -3.07 21.84 11.98
C ARG A 147 -2.32 22.32 10.73
N GLU A 148 -1.37 23.25 10.86
CA GLU A 148 -0.48 23.62 9.74
C GLU A 148 0.48 22.49 9.35
N MET A 149 0.71 21.52 10.25
CA MET A 149 1.58 20.36 10.03
C MET A 149 0.78 19.07 9.74
N THR A 150 -0.45 19.17 9.25
CA THR A 150 -1.28 17.97 9.06
C THR A 150 -0.62 17.03 8.03
N PRO A 151 -0.15 15.84 8.44
CA PRO A 151 0.62 14.96 7.57
C PRO A 151 -0.29 14.35 6.51
N ARG A 152 0.16 14.29 5.26
CA ARG A 152 -0.59 13.63 4.17
C ARG A 152 -0.51 12.10 4.24
N ARG A 153 0.51 11.57 4.93
CA ARG A 153 0.69 10.15 5.22
C ARG A 153 1.26 9.98 6.63
N ILE A 154 0.65 9.10 7.40
CA ILE A 154 1.07 8.73 8.75
C ILE A 154 1.41 7.24 8.76
N LEU A 155 2.57 6.88 9.30
CA LEU A 155 2.93 5.51 9.61
C LEU A 155 2.91 5.36 11.13
N PHE A 156 2.02 4.49 11.64
CA PHE A 156 2.03 4.09 13.04
C PHE A 156 3.03 2.95 13.21
N ARG A 157 3.99 3.14 14.11
CA ARG A 157 5.01 2.16 14.46
C ARG A 157 4.83 1.73 15.90
#